data_AF-A0A4S2L6P1-F1
#
_entry.id   AF-A0A4S2L6P1-F1
#
_cell.length_a   1.000
_cell.length_b   1.000
_cell.length_c   1.000
_cell.angle_alpha   90.00
_cell.angle_beta   90.00
_cell.angle_gamma   90.00
#
_symmetry.space_group_name_H-M   'P 1'
#
loop_
_entity.id
_entity.type
_entity.pdbx_description
1 polymer ?
#
loop_
_entity_poly.entity_id
_entity_poly.type
_entity_poly.pdbx_seq_one_letter_code
_entity_poly.pdbx_strand_id
1 'polypeptide(L)'
;MNEHETEEGTPPDINLYNFDDPQFQSCRYVLTSPRSLEACARLNIRPVELLFKSKEEFSATYKNVSEKKLEEMFVQHENARKEKLTKARLERARLTKRYTNTASRNSTDPGRKPSSVEHSRQTESSSKSATIKADLIQNLPDRCHSAQQTLPEKYQNLLNKLPPQEVKRLRLAHQRCLQHAAQLPRTQSLDRVENRNSNMSTPREDPSCRSSTTKDGEFWLRKCHQEDEQSDRLKYCMEERERKSERLLEKNERERRRNLRNAHEERERRLRQAQERRRELEKMLETYRRELQEAREITHQRARERAYLRSSEEQLRKVQDRQQREQHIRENAKIIQQRQEEWRRAAEAMQKQKEEHVQKFLEEREAKIQESRNLAQAAEQLRAEMQRVYNLDSFDKKAQHVALVNELGLGGAST
;
A
#
# COMPACT_ATOMS: atom_id res chain seq x y z
N MET A 1 3.41 40.28 4.96
CA MET A 1 2.28 39.97 4.05
C MET A 1 2.91 39.78 2.68
N ASN A 2 3.09 38.54 2.24
CA ASN A 2 3.70 38.27 0.93
C ASN A 2 2.58 37.97 -0.05
N GLU A 3 2.18 39.01 -0.76
CA GLU A 3 1.38 38.93 -1.99
C GLU A 3 2.29 38.37 -3.09
N HIS A 4 2.17 37.08 -3.37
CA HIS A 4 2.59 36.55 -4.67
C HIS A 4 1.33 36.42 -5.53
N GLU A 5 0.85 37.56 -6.01
CA GLU A 5 0.13 37.62 -7.28
C GLU A 5 1.16 37.35 -8.37
N THR A 6 1.33 36.08 -8.75
CA THR A 6 2.01 35.74 -10.00
C THR A 6 1.12 36.16 -11.17
N GLU A 7 1.75 36.88 -12.09
CA GLU A 7 1.24 37.37 -13.38
C GLU A 7 0.29 36.39 -14.08
N GLU A 8 -0.78 36.95 -14.67
CA GLU A 8 -1.73 36.32 -15.61
C GLU A 8 -2.51 35.09 -15.12
N GLY A 9 -3.60 35.34 -14.39
CA GLY A 9 -4.91 34.65 -14.51
C GLY A 9 -5.01 33.14 -14.28
N THR A 10 -3.90 32.44 -14.04
CA THR A 10 -3.85 30.99 -14.00
C THR A 10 -3.65 30.53 -12.55
N PRO A 11 -4.62 29.80 -11.96
CA PRO A 11 -4.49 29.33 -10.59
C PRO A 11 -3.23 28.47 -10.39
N PRO A 12 -2.51 28.60 -9.26
CA PRO A 12 -1.33 27.79 -8.97
C PRO A 12 -1.70 26.29 -8.97
N ASP A 13 -0.85 25.39 -9.49
CA ASP A 13 -1.12 23.93 -9.55
C ASP A 13 -0.90 23.25 -8.18
N ILE A 14 -1.95 23.25 -7.37
CA ILE A 14 -2.02 22.66 -6.04
C ILE A 14 -2.71 21.30 -6.14
N ASN A 15 -2.01 20.25 -5.74
CA ASN A 15 -2.39 18.85 -5.84
C ASN A 15 -2.17 18.10 -4.52
N LEU A 16 -2.63 16.84 -4.43
CA LEU A 16 -2.56 16.02 -3.20
C LEU A 16 -1.15 15.72 -2.67
N TYR A 17 -0.09 16.08 -3.40
CA TYR A 17 1.29 15.88 -2.96
C TYR A 17 1.96 17.16 -2.44
N ASN A 18 1.53 18.34 -2.90
CA ASN A 18 2.16 19.63 -2.57
C ASN A 18 1.23 20.60 -1.81
N PHE A 19 -0.04 20.27 -1.57
CA PHE A 19 -0.98 21.18 -0.90
C PHE A 19 -0.63 21.57 0.54
N ASP A 20 0.22 20.78 1.22
CA ASP A 20 0.72 21.07 2.57
C ASP A 20 2.03 21.91 2.56
N ASP A 21 2.56 22.26 1.38
CA ASP A 21 3.82 23.02 1.29
C ASP A 21 3.65 24.44 1.86
N PRO A 22 4.66 24.99 2.57
CA PRO A 22 4.58 26.33 3.18
C PRO A 22 4.19 27.44 2.20
N GLN A 23 4.57 27.30 0.93
CA GLN A 23 4.26 28.25 -0.15
C GLN A 23 2.75 28.38 -0.46
N PHE A 24 1.92 27.40 -0.09
CA PHE A 24 0.48 27.39 -0.38
C PHE A 24 -0.38 27.56 0.88
N GLN A 25 0.20 27.68 2.07
CA GLN A 25 -0.56 27.81 3.33
C GLN A 25 -1.43 29.08 3.38
N SER A 26 -1.00 30.17 2.74
CA SER A 26 -1.77 31.41 2.60
C SER A 26 -2.54 31.52 1.28
N CYS A 27 -2.58 30.46 0.48
CA CYS A 27 -3.28 30.48 -0.81
C CYS A 27 -4.80 30.42 -0.60
N ARG A 28 -5.56 31.13 -1.45
CA ARG A 28 -7.04 31.10 -1.45
C ARG A 28 -7.60 29.72 -1.83
N TYR A 29 -6.86 28.93 -2.60
CA TYR A 29 -7.30 27.64 -3.11
C TYR A 29 -6.61 26.49 -2.37
N VAL A 30 -7.39 25.45 -2.04
CA VAL A 30 -6.87 24.24 -1.35
C VAL A 30 -6.35 23.20 -2.33
N LEU A 31 -7.07 22.99 -3.43
CA LEU A 31 -6.67 22.13 -4.55
C LEU A 31 -7.15 22.77 -5.84
N THR A 32 -6.32 22.78 -6.86
CA THR A 32 -6.63 23.33 -8.19
C THR A 32 -6.41 22.29 -9.28
N SER A 33 -5.61 21.26 -9.00
CA SER A 33 -5.33 20.17 -9.94
C SER A 33 -6.61 19.35 -10.23
N PRO A 34 -7.10 19.30 -11.49
CA PRO A 34 -8.35 18.62 -11.83
C PRO A 34 -8.39 17.15 -11.40
N ARG A 35 -7.26 16.44 -11.53
CA ARG A 35 -7.14 15.01 -11.13
C ARG A 35 -7.21 14.82 -9.61
N SER A 36 -6.71 15.79 -8.85
CA SER A 36 -6.78 15.77 -7.39
C SER A 36 -8.22 16.04 -6.92
N LEU A 37 -8.89 17.02 -7.55
CA LEU A 37 -10.30 17.31 -7.30
C LEU A 37 -11.21 16.13 -7.68
N GLU A 38 -10.97 15.48 -8.82
CA GLU A 38 -11.71 14.29 -9.23
C GLU A 38 -11.51 13.12 -8.25
N ALA A 39 -10.29 12.90 -7.77
CA ALA A 39 -10.00 11.86 -6.77
C ALA A 39 -10.76 12.09 -5.46
N CYS A 40 -10.78 13.35 -4.98
CA CYS A 40 -11.56 13.75 -3.82
C CYS A 40 -13.07 13.56 -4.05
N ALA A 41 -13.59 13.97 -5.21
CA ALA A 41 -15.01 13.85 -5.54
C ALA A 41 -15.48 12.38 -5.58
N ARG A 42 -14.69 11.46 -6.18
CA ARG A 42 -15.02 10.02 -6.23
C ARG A 42 -15.05 9.34 -4.87
N LEU A 43 -14.35 9.90 -3.88
CA LEU A 43 -14.29 9.37 -2.52
C LEU A 43 -15.20 10.14 -1.56
N ASN A 44 -15.98 11.11 -2.05
CA ASN A 44 -16.79 12.02 -1.23
C ASN A 44 -15.96 12.73 -0.14
N ILE A 45 -14.70 13.05 -0.44
CA ILE A 45 -13.80 13.77 0.47
C ILE A 45 -13.79 15.24 0.08
N ARG A 46 -14.07 16.15 1.02
CA ARG A 46 -13.88 17.58 0.79
C ARG A 46 -12.40 17.95 0.91
N PRO A 47 -11.80 18.70 -0.02
CA PRO A 47 -10.39 19.10 0.04
C PRO A 47 -9.98 19.74 1.38
N VAL A 48 -10.86 20.57 1.96
CA VAL A 48 -10.64 21.22 3.27
C VAL A 48 -10.48 20.23 4.44
N GLU A 49 -10.99 19.00 4.32
CA GLU A 49 -10.86 17.97 5.36
C GLU A 49 -9.48 17.31 5.35
N LEU A 50 -8.69 17.52 4.31
CA LEU A 50 -7.34 16.97 4.19
C LEU A 50 -6.28 17.89 4.82
N LEU A 51 -6.63 19.15 5.08
CA LEU A 51 -5.75 20.13 5.69
C LEU A 51 -5.43 19.76 7.13
N PHE A 52 -4.16 19.89 7.50
CA PHE A 52 -3.73 19.75 8.87
C PHE A 52 -4.36 20.87 9.72
N LYS A 53 -4.85 20.49 10.91
CA LYS A 53 -5.28 21.44 11.94
C LYS A 53 -4.35 21.28 13.13
N SER A 54 -3.85 22.38 13.66
CA SER A 54 -2.98 22.31 14.83
C SER A 54 -3.76 21.85 16.06
N LYS A 55 -3.04 21.40 17.10
CA LYS A 55 -3.68 21.00 18.36
C LYS A 55 -4.40 22.18 19.01
N GLU A 56 -3.88 23.40 18.85
CA GLU A 56 -4.48 24.65 19.32
C GLU A 56 -5.79 24.98 18.58
N GLU A 57 -5.82 24.82 17.25
CA GLU A 57 -7.05 25.02 16.47
C GLU A 57 -8.12 23.97 16.79
N PHE A 58 -7.68 22.72 17.00
CA PHE A 58 -8.57 21.62 17.38
C PHE A 58 -9.15 21.82 18.80
N SER A 59 -8.32 22.24 19.77
CA SER A 59 -8.76 22.51 21.14
C SER A 59 -9.73 23.69 21.23
N ALA A 60 -9.53 24.72 20.41
CA ALA A 60 -10.44 25.87 20.34
C ALA A 60 -11.88 25.47 19.96
N THR A 61 -12.05 24.36 19.25
CA THR A 61 -13.35 23.82 18.82
C THR A 61 -14.05 23.02 19.93
N TYR A 62 -13.30 22.46 20.89
CA TYR A 62 -13.79 21.57 21.93
C TYR A 62 -13.40 22.06 23.33
N LYS A 63 -13.97 23.19 23.76
CA LYS A 63 -13.61 23.88 25.02
C LYS A 63 -14.05 23.17 26.32
N ASN A 64 -14.96 22.18 26.24
CA ASN A 64 -15.59 21.56 27.41
C ASN A 64 -15.21 20.08 27.61
N VAL A 65 -14.08 19.63 27.04
CA VAL A 65 -13.61 18.24 27.11
C VAL A 65 -12.34 18.17 27.94
N SER A 66 -12.17 17.12 28.75
CA SER A 66 -10.94 16.93 29.53
C SER A 66 -9.72 16.81 28.61
N GLU A 67 -8.58 17.33 29.05
CA GLU A 67 -7.35 17.39 28.24
C GLU A 67 -6.93 16.01 27.70
N LYS A 68 -7.02 14.97 28.55
CA LYS A 68 -6.74 13.59 28.15
C LYS A 68 -7.68 13.10 27.05
N LYS A 69 -8.96 13.44 27.14
CA LYS A 69 -9.95 13.03 26.13
C LYS A 69 -9.80 13.82 24.84
N LEU A 70 -9.41 15.09 24.94
CA LEU A 70 -9.11 15.95 23.82
C LEU A 70 -7.92 15.43 23.01
N GLU A 71 -6.86 14.97 23.69
CA GLU A 71 -5.70 14.35 23.04
C GLU A 71 -6.09 13.09 22.27
N GLU A 72 -6.89 12.20 22.87
CA GLU A 72 -7.40 11.00 22.19
C GLU A 72 -8.20 11.36 20.93
N MET A 73 -9.06 12.37 21.03
CA MET A 73 -9.88 12.84 19.90
C MET A 73 -9.02 13.48 18.80
N PHE A 74 -7.98 14.22 19.16
CA PHE A 74 -7.04 14.82 18.21
C PHE A 74 -6.26 13.75 17.44
N VAL A 75 -5.75 12.73 18.16
CA VAL A 75 -5.06 11.58 17.53
C VAL A 75 -5.99 10.85 16.57
N GLN A 76 -7.24 10.61 16.97
CA GLN A 76 -8.24 9.98 16.09
C GLN A 76 -8.54 10.85 14.85
N HIS A 77 -8.69 12.17 15.03
CA HIS A 77 -8.90 13.11 13.95
C HIS A 77 -7.74 13.10 12.94
N GLU A 78 -6.49 13.19 13.42
CA GLU A 78 -5.31 13.16 12.56
C GLU A 78 -5.13 11.81 11.85
N ASN A 79 -5.42 10.70 12.51
CA ASN A 79 -5.39 9.39 11.89
C ASN A 79 -6.44 9.27 10.78
N ALA A 80 -7.68 9.72 11.03
CA ALA A 80 -8.74 9.73 10.03
C ALA A 80 -8.39 10.63 8.83
N ARG A 81 -7.78 11.79 9.08
CA ARG A 81 -7.27 12.69 8.03
C ARG A 81 -6.21 12.01 7.16
N LYS A 82 -5.20 11.38 7.78
CA LYS A 82 -4.12 10.65 7.08
C LYS A 82 -4.66 9.50 6.23
N GLU A 83 -5.66 8.77 6.74
CA GLU A 83 -6.31 7.70 6.00
C GLU A 83 -7.06 8.24 4.75
N LYS A 84 -7.86 9.29 4.93
CA LYS A 84 -8.54 10.00 3.82
C LYS A 84 -7.55 10.49 2.77
N LEU A 85 -6.45 11.11 3.20
CA LEU A 85 -5.40 11.61 2.32
C LEU A 85 -4.72 10.49 1.53
N THR A 86 -4.45 9.36 2.17
CA THR A 86 -3.84 8.18 1.54
C THR A 86 -4.77 7.61 0.46
N LYS A 87 -6.06 7.47 0.77
CA LYS A 87 -7.07 7.02 -0.19
C LYS A 87 -7.17 7.97 -1.39
N ALA A 88 -7.20 9.27 -1.15
CA ALA A 88 -7.24 10.28 -2.20
C ALA A 88 -6.00 10.24 -3.12
N ARG A 89 -4.78 10.10 -2.54
CA ARG A 89 -3.54 9.97 -3.31
C ARG A 89 -3.54 8.71 -4.18
N LEU A 90 -4.06 7.59 -3.67
CA LEU A 90 -4.18 6.35 -4.42
C LEU A 90 -5.17 6.49 -5.60
N GLU A 91 -6.33 7.10 -5.38
CA GLU A 91 -7.29 7.37 -6.45
C GLU A 91 -6.73 8.31 -7.51
N ARG A 92 -6.02 9.37 -7.11
CA ARG A 92 -5.32 10.25 -8.08
C ARG A 92 -4.30 9.49 -8.92
N ALA A 93 -3.55 8.56 -8.33
CA ALA A 93 -2.61 7.72 -9.06
C ALA A 93 -3.33 6.79 -10.05
N ARG A 94 -4.49 6.22 -9.65
CA ARG A 94 -5.35 5.42 -10.54
C ARG A 94 -5.89 6.24 -11.71
N LEU A 95 -6.39 7.45 -11.44
CA LEU A 95 -6.83 8.40 -12.47
C LEU A 95 -5.70 8.72 -13.43
N THR A 96 -4.52 9.08 -12.91
CA THR A 96 -3.34 9.40 -13.72
C THR A 96 -3.01 8.26 -14.68
N LYS A 97 -2.98 7.01 -14.21
CA LYS A 97 -2.76 5.83 -15.07
C LYS A 97 -3.86 5.62 -16.12
N ARG A 98 -5.12 5.85 -15.77
CA ARG A 98 -6.25 5.73 -16.73
C ARG A 98 -6.15 6.78 -17.83
N TYR A 99 -5.86 8.04 -17.48
CA TYR A 99 -5.72 9.12 -18.45
C TYR A 99 -4.48 8.96 -19.35
N THR A 100 -3.36 8.44 -18.83
CA THR A 100 -2.19 8.14 -19.69
C THR A 100 -2.43 6.98 -20.65
N ASN A 101 -3.15 5.93 -20.20
CA ASN A 101 -3.43 4.76 -21.04
C ASN A 101 -4.49 5.05 -22.12
N THR A 102 -5.43 5.94 -21.84
CA THR A 102 -6.43 6.38 -22.83
C THR A 102 -5.83 7.36 -23.85
N ALA A 103 -4.95 8.27 -23.43
CA ALA A 103 -4.20 9.14 -24.34
C ALA A 103 -3.30 8.34 -25.32
N SER A 104 -2.74 7.21 -24.88
CA SER A 104 -1.95 6.33 -25.75
C SER A 104 -2.79 5.50 -26.73
N ARG A 105 -4.09 5.29 -26.47
CA ARG A 105 -4.99 4.51 -27.34
C ARG A 105 -5.75 5.36 -28.36
N ASN A 106 -5.89 6.66 -28.10
CA ASN A 106 -6.65 7.58 -28.96
C ASN A 106 -5.76 8.36 -29.96
N SER A 107 -4.52 7.91 -30.18
CA SER A 107 -3.60 8.48 -31.19
C SER A 107 -3.84 7.93 -32.60
N THR A 108 -4.88 7.11 -32.82
CA THR A 108 -5.34 6.72 -34.15
C THR A 108 -6.83 6.98 -34.24
N ASP A 109 -7.18 7.87 -35.18
CA ASP A 109 -8.50 8.10 -35.78
C ASP A 109 -9.55 8.93 -34.99
N PRO A 110 -9.90 10.16 -35.46
CA PRO A 110 -10.98 10.96 -34.89
C PRO A 110 -12.31 10.56 -35.55
N GLY A 111 -12.93 9.46 -35.09
CA GLY A 111 -14.09 8.95 -35.82
C GLY A 111 -14.95 7.90 -35.14
N ARG A 112 -15.17 7.92 -33.81
CA ARG A 112 -16.21 7.04 -33.23
C ARG A 112 -16.82 7.55 -31.94
N LYS A 113 -18.15 7.73 -31.96
CA LYS A 113 -18.99 8.03 -30.80
C LYS A 113 -19.04 6.82 -29.84
N PRO A 114 -19.21 7.03 -28.52
CA PRO A 114 -19.19 5.94 -27.54
C PRO A 114 -20.57 5.28 -27.41
N SER A 115 -20.64 3.96 -27.50
CA SER A 115 -21.80 3.17 -27.06
C SER A 115 -21.48 2.42 -25.77
N SER A 116 -22.33 2.67 -24.77
CA SER A 116 -22.76 1.86 -23.63
C SER A 116 -22.20 0.44 -23.41
N VAL A 117 -21.84 0.21 -22.14
CA VAL A 117 -22.32 -0.88 -21.25
C VAL A 117 -21.59 -2.25 -21.29
N GLU A 118 -20.80 -2.44 -20.23
CA GLU A 118 -20.78 -3.56 -19.26
C GLU A 118 -20.06 -4.92 -19.47
N HIS A 119 -19.49 -5.31 -18.31
CA HIS A 119 -19.28 -6.63 -17.70
C HIS A 119 -18.16 -7.60 -18.15
N SER A 120 -17.30 -7.86 -17.15
CA SER A 120 -16.79 -9.17 -16.69
C SER A 120 -15.54 -9.83 -17.29
N ARG A 121 -14.58 -9.99 -16.37
CA ARG A 121 -13.78 -11.19 -16.01
C ARG A 121 -12.60 -11.65 -16.90
N GLN A 122 -11.45 -11.65 -16.21
CA GLN A 122 -10.42 -12.70 -16.11
C GLN A 122 -10.03 -13.50 -17.36
N THR A 123 -8.73 -13.46 -17.69
CA THR A 123 -7.83 -14.64 -17.61
C THR A 123 -6.38 -14.22 -17.80
N GLU A 124 -5.51 -15.13 -17.37
CA GLU A 124 -4.09 -15.03 -17.12
C GLU A 124 -3.19 -15.11 -18.36
N SER A 125 -1.91 -14.82 -18.09
CA SER A 125 -0.73 -15.56 -18.56
C SER A 125 0.11 -15.02 -19.74
N SER A 126 1.41 -15.10 -19.46
CA SER A 126 2.53 -15.34 -20.37
C SER A 126 3.12 -14.17 -21.17
N SER A 127 4.23 -13.67 -20.61
CA SER A 127 5.56 -13.72 -21.21
C SER A 127 5.68 -13.60 -22.73
N LYS A 128 6.40 -12.57 -23.19
CA LYS A 128 7.53 -12.73 -24.12
C LYS A 128 8.34 -11.44 -24.25
N SER A 129 9.63 -11.61 -24.00
CA SER A 129 10.74 -10.74 -24.36
C SER A 129 10.78 -10.50 -25.87
N ALA A 130 11.12 -9.27 -26.28
CA ALA A 130 11.58 -9.00 -27.63
C ALA A 130 12.75 -8.00 -27.58
N THR A 131 13.89 -8.52 -28.00
CA THR A 131 15.16 -7.87 -28.31
C THR A 131 14.97 -6.77 -29.35
N ILE A 132 15.40 -5.54 -29.05
CA ILE A 132 15.53 -4.48 -30.05
C ILE A 132 16.99 -4.46 -30.50
N LYS A 133 17.21 -4.92 -31.74
CA LYS A 133 18.45 -4.66 -32.47
C LYS A 133 18.44 -3.22 -32.98
N ALA A 134 19.64 -2.67 -33.00
CA ALA A 134 20.03 -1.42 -33.62
C ALA A 134 19.60 -1.38 -35.10
N ASP A 135 19.14 -0.21 -35.53
CA ASP A 135 19.64 0.43 -36.75
C ASP A 135 19.19 1.89 -36.80
N LEU A 136 20.07 2.70 -37.39
CA LEU A 136 19.81 3.89 -38.19
C LEU A 136 20.47 5.19 -37.70
N ILE A 137 21.75 5.27 -38.05
CA ILE A 137 22.46 6.50 -38.38
C ILE A 137 21.90 7.02 -39.69
N GLN A 138 21.33 8.22 -39.70
CA GLN A 138 21.47 9.23 -40.77
C GLN A 138 20.62 10.46 -40.42
N ASN A 139 21.29 11.62 -40.41
CA ASN A 139 20.84 12.96 -40.83
C ASN A 139 21.33 14.06 -39.88
N LEU A 140 22.43 14.66 -40.31
CA LEU A 140 22.98 15.94 -39.87
C LEU A 140 22.49 17.01 -40.86
N PRO A 141 22.10 18.21 -40.42
CA PRO A 141 22.22 19.40 -41.24
C PRO A 141 23.26 20.36 -40.67
N ASP A 142 24.19 20.74 -41.54
CA ASP A 142 25.04 21.92 -41.40
C ASP A 142 24.19 23.19 -41.32
N ARG A 143 24.36 23.96 -40.24
CA ARG A 143 24.31 25.44 -40.30
C ARG A 143 24.81 26.05 -38.99
N CYS A 144 26.04 26.55 -39.02
CA CYS A 144 26.52 27.55 -38.08
C CYS A 144 26.10 28.93 -38.57
N HIS A 145 25.48 29.75 -37.70
CA HIS A 145 25.83 31.16 -37.41
C HIS A 145 24.70 31.83 -36.61
N SER A 146 24.87 31.94 -35.29
CA SER A 146 24.75 33.18 -34.51
C SER A 146 24.87 32.83 -33.02
N ALA A 147 25.87 33.40 -32.37
CA ALA A 147 26.18 33.17 -30.98
C ALA A 147 25.13 33.81 -30.06
N GLN A 148 24.26 32.97 -29.49
CA GLN A 148 23.57 33.14 -28.20
C GLN A 148 22.88 31.79 -27.91
N GLN A 149 23.65 30.80 -27.46
CA GLN A 149 23.11 29.45 -27.24
C GLN A 149 22.68 29.26 -25.78
N THR A 150 21.38 29.40 -25.55
CA THR A 150 20.68 28.61 -24.53
C THR A 150 20.65 27.14 -24.98
N LEU A 151 20.75 26.23 -24.01
CA LEU A 151 20.73 24.78 -24.25
C LEU A 151 19.42 24.39 -24.98
N PRO A 152 19.44 23.57 -26.05
CA PRO A 152 18.23 23.22 -26.79
C PRO A 152 17.16 22.61 -25.87
N GLU A 153 15.92 23.05 -26.01
CA GLU A 153 14.75 22.75 -25.15
C GLU A 153 14.51 21.25 -24.93
N LYS A 154 14.96 20.41 -25.88
CA LYS A 154 14.93 18.94 -25.78
C LYS A 154 15.75 18.38 -24.61
N TYR A 155 16.76 19.09 -24.12
CA TYR A 155 17.62 18.65 -23.02
C TYR A 155 17.20 19.21 -21.65
N GLN A 156 16.36 20.24 -21.60
CA GLN A 156 15.81 20.81 -20.36
C GLN A 156 15.05 19.75 -19.54
N ASN A 157 14.27 18.91 -20.22
CA ASN A 157 13.45 17.87 -19.59
C ASN A 157 14.28 16.71 -19.00
N LEU A 158 15.51 16.49 -19.48
CA LEU A 158 16.44 15.51 -18.93
C LEU A 158 17.20 16.08 -17.71
N LEU A 159 17.54 17.37 -17.75
CA LEU A 159 18.19 18.08 -16.64
C LEU A 159 17.29 18.18 -15.40
N ASN A 160 15.97 18.29 -15.58
CA ASN A 160 15.00 18.36 -14.48
C ASN A 160 14.79 17.02 -13.74
N LYS A 161 15.31 15.91 -14.27
CA LYS A 161 15.24 14.57 -13.66
C LYS A 161 16.51 14.17 -12.92
N LEU A 162 17.56 14.98 -13.00
CA LEU A 162 18.84 14.75 -12.34
C LEU A 162 18.89 15.49 -11.00
N PRO A 163 19.53 14.92 -9.96
CA PRO A 163 19.76 15.62 -8.71
C PRO A 163 20.47 16.98 -8.93
N PRO A 164 20.15 18.03 -8.16
CA PRO A 164 20.70 19.38 -8.37
C PRO A 164 22.23 19.45 -8.40
N GLN A 165 22.90 18.56 -7.67
CA GLN A 165 24.37 18.46 -7.64
C GLN A 165 24.97 17.95 -8.96
N GLU A 166 24.29 17.03 -9.66
CA GLU A 166 24.74 16.51 -10.95
C GLU A 166 24.50 17.53 -12.07
N VAL A 167 23.38 18.26 -12.01
CA VAL A 167 23.09 19.38 -12.93
C VAL A 167 24.18 20.46 -12.82
N LYS A 168 24.60 20.79 -11.59
CA LYS A 168 25.67 21.78 -11.35
C LYS A 168 27.02 21.27 -11.88
N ARG A 169 27.34 19.98 -11.71
CA ARG A 169 28.55 19.36 -12.30
C ARG A 169 28.53 19.35 -13.82
N LEU A 170 27.39 19.04 -14.45
CA LEU A 170 27.25 19.07 -15.90
C LEU A 170 27.42 20.48 -16.46
N ARG A 171 26.81 21.50 -15.83
CA ARG A 171 26.99 22.90 -16.24
C ARG A 171 28.44 23.35 -16.13
N LEU A 172 29.13 22.99 -15.04
CA LEU A 172 30.55 23.32 -14.87
C LEU A 172 31.42 22.61 -15.91
N ALA A 173 31.13 21.34 -16.22
CA ALA A 173 31.86 20.59 -17.23
C ALA A 173 31.65 21.18 -18.63
N HIS A 174 30.42 21.56 -18.97
CA HIS A 174 30.11 22.23 -20.23
C HIS A 174 30.82 23.59 -20.34
N GLN A 175 30.82 24.39 -19.26
CA GLN A 175 31.53 25.67 -19.21
C GLN A 175 33.05 25.50 -19.39
N ARG A 176 33.65 24.48 -18.77
CA ARG A 176 35.07 24.15 -18.97
C ARG A 176 35.37 23.70 -20.40
N CYS A 177 34.45 22.97 -21.04
CA CYS A 177 34.58 22.53 -22.42
C CYS A 177 34.56 23.73 -23.39
N LEU A 178 33.65 24.69 -23.17
CA LEU A 178 33.59 25.93 -23.95
C LEU A 178 34.84 26.80 -23.75
N GLN A 179 35.36 26.89 -22.52
CA GLN A 179 36.62 27.60 -22.23
C GLN A 179 37.82 26.94 -22.92
N HIS A 180 37.87 25.60 -22.98
CA HIS A 180 38.91 24.89 -23.73
C HIS A 180 38.78 25.06 -25.25
N ALA A 181 37.55 25.08 -25.77
CA ALA A 181 37.29 25.32 -27.19
C ALA A 181 37.68 26.73 -27.64
N ALA A 182 37.57 27.73 -26.75
CA ALA A 182 38.01 29.10 -27.00
C ALA A 182 39.54 29.29 -26.93
N GLN A 183 40.27 28.35 -26.34
CA GLN A 183 41.73 28.40 -26.16
C GLN A 183 42.51 27.56 -27.18
N LEU A 184 41.84 26.81 -28.06
CA LEU A 184 42.52 26.14 -29.17
C LEU A 184 42.93 27.20 -30.21
N PRO A 185 44.21 27.28 -30.62
CA PRO A 185 44.60 28.16 -31.70
C PRO A 185 43.88 27.72 -32.97
N ARG A 186 43.19 28.66 -33.63
CA ARG A 186 42.72 28.48 -35.01
C ARG A 186 43.90 27.98 -35.83
N THR A 187 43.83 26.75 -36.33
CA THR A 187 44.74 26.27 -37.36
C THR A 187 44.51 27.12 -38.60
N GLN A 188 45.33 28.16 -38.75
CA GLN A 188 45.48 28.86 -40.01
C GLN A 188 46.05 27.85 -41.00
N SER A 189 45.25 27.58 -42.03
CA SER A 189 45.67 27.19 -43.37
C SER A 189 47.13 27.58 -43.66
N LEU A 190 47.97 26.55 -43.86
CA LEU A 190 49.28 26.68 -44.49
C LEU A 190 49.06 26.62 -46.00
N ASP A 191 48.53 27.71 -46.55
CA ASP A 191 48.66 28.08 -47.97
C ASP A 191 49.11 29.53 -48.02
N ARG A 192 50.39 29.77 -47.73
CA ARG A 192 51.17 30.97 -48.10
C ARG A 192 52.54 30.92 -47.44
N VAL A 193 53.59 30.74 -48.24
CA VAL A 193 54.73 31.66 -48.43
C VAL A 193 55.67 30.97 -49.42
N GLU A 194 55.37 31.10 -50.71
CA GLU A 194 56.40 31.25 -51.73
C GLU A 194 56.57 32.75 -51.93
N ASN A 195 57.59 33.36 -51.30
CA ASN A 195 58.27 34.52 -51.87
C ASN A 195 59.43 34.97 -50.99
N ARG A 196 60.52 35.38 -51.66
CA ARG A 196 61.73 36.06 -51.16
C ARG A 196 62.85 35.16 -50.59
N ASN A 197 63.75 34.75 -51.48
CA ASN A 197 65.12 35.28 -51.47
C ASN A 197 65.92 34.75 -52.67
N SER A 198 65.79 35.44 -53.79
CA SER A 198 66.71 35.41 -54.92
C SER A 198 67.56 36.68 -54.88
N ASN A 199 68.66 36.64 -54.11
CA ASN A 199 69.82 37.52 -54.27
C ASN A 199 70.95 36.62 -54.80
N MET A 200 71.15 36.53 -56.11
CA MET A 200 72.03 37.41 -56.87
C MET A 200 73.40 37.59 -56.22
N SER A 201 74.32 36.69 -56.59
CA SER A 201 75.74 36.99 -56.78
C SER A 201 76.25 36.07 -57.90
N THR A 202 76.03 36.50 -59.14
CA THR A 202 76.81 36.11 -60.30
C THR A 202 78.19 36.78 -60.23
N PRO A 203 79.31 36.06 -60.20
CA PRO A 203 80.59 36.63 -60.58
C PRO A 203 80.66 36.69 -62.10
N ARG A 204 80.91 37.89 -62.61
CA ARG A 204 81.20 38.19 -64.01
C ARG A 204 82.37 37.33 -64.51
N GLU A 205 82.17 36.66 -65.63
CA GLU A 205 83.26 36.29 -66.51
C GLU A 205 83.71 37.55 -67.26
N ASP A 206 84.98 37.93 -67.11
CA ASP A 206 85.69 38.76 -68.07
C ASP A 206 86.89 37.96 -68.61
N PRO A 207 87.04 37.84 -69.94
CA PRO A 207 88.11 37.09 -70.57
C PRO A 207 89.29 38.02 -70.90
N SER A 208 90.49 37.71 -70.40
CA SER A 208 91.72 38.26 -70.97
C SER A 208 92.93 37.39 -70.68
N CYS A 209 93.31 36.63 -71.72
CA CYS A 209 94.68 36.50 -72.22
C CYS A 209 95.86 36.50 -71.23
N ARG A 210 96.55 35.34 -71.16
CA ARG A 210 97.89 35.09 -71.75
C ARG A 210 98.83 34.32 -70.83
N SER A 211 99.59 33.44 -71.50
CA SER A 211 100.88 32.86 -71.10
C SER A 211 100.92 31.93 -69.90
N SER A 212 100.71 30.64 -70.19
CA SER A 212 101.78 29.62 -70.08
C SER A 212 102.93 29.95 -69.13
N THR A 213 102.76 29.59 -67.86
CA THR A 213 103.77 28.76 -67.20
C THR A 213 103.05 27.58 -66.56
N THR A 214 103.58 26.37 -66.72
CA THR A 214 102.99 25.10 -66.26
C THR A 214 102.77 25.01 -64.74
N LYS A 215 103.25 26.00 -63.97
CA LYS A 215 103.23 26.02 -62.50
C LYS A 215 101.98 26.67 -61.90
N ASP A 216 101.33 27.62 -62.58
CA ASP A 216 100.14 28.30 -62.05
C ASP A 216 98.86 27.46 -62.20
N GLY A 217 98.77 26.63 -63.24
CA GLY A 217 97.70 25.63 -63.38
C GLY A 217 97.79 24.54 -62.30
N GLU A 218 99.00 24.10 -61.97
CA GLU A 218 99.23 23.13 -60.89
C GLU A 218 98.85 23.70 -59.51
N PHE A 219 99.03 25.01 -59.28
CA PHE A 219 98.63 25.68 -58.04
C PHE A 219 97.10 25.71 -57.87
N TRP A 220 96.36 26.12 -58.91
CA TRP A 220 94.90 26.15 -58.85
C TRP A 220 94.30 24.73 -58.79
N LEU A 221 94.86 23.74 -59.49
CA LEU A 221 94.44 22.34 -59.33
C LEU A 221 94.69 21.83 -57.90
N ARG A 222 95.84 22.17 -57.30
CA ARG A 222 96.14 21.78 -55.91
C ARG A 222 95.22 22.49 -54.91
N LYS A 223 94.86 23.74 -55.17
CA LYS A 223 93.92 24.51 -54.34
C LYS A 223 92.48 23.98 -54.47
N CYS A 224 92.01 23.70 -55.68
CA CYS A 224 90.72 23.05 -55.90
C CYS A 224 90.67 21.66 -55.25
N HIS A 225 91.72 20.84 -55.40
CA HIS A 225 91.80 19.54 -54.74
C HIS A 225 91.80 19.67 -53.20
N GLN A 226 92.44 20.71 -52.65
CA GLN A 226 92.44 20.98 -51.22
C GLN A 226 91.07 21.47 -50.73
N GLU A 227 90.38 22.29 -51.51
CA GLU A 227 89.00 22.74 -51.24
C GLU A 227 87.99 21.59 -51.36
N ASP A 228 88.18 20.68 -52.32
CA ASP A 228 87.38 19.45 -52.48
C ASP A 228 87.61 18.50 -51.29
N GLU A 229 88.85 18.32 -50.85
CA GLU A 229 89.15 17.54 -49.64
C GLU A 229 88.54 18.15 -48.38
N GLN A 230 88.52 19.48 -48.26
CA GLN A 230 87.86 20.18 -47.15
C GLN A 230 86.33 20.04 -47.22
N SER A 231 85.77 20.15 -48.43
CA SER A 231 84.35 19.94 -48.71
C SER A 231 83.91 18.52 -48.35
N ASP A 232 84.69 17.51 -48.72
CA ASP A 232 84.39 16.10 -48.44
C ASP A 232 84.54 15.76 -46.95
N ARG A 233 85.52 16.35 -46.26
CA ARG A 233 85.62 16.26 -44.78
C ARG A 233 84.41 16.88 -44.09
N LEU A 234 83.91 18.01 -44.60
CA LEU A 234 82.73 18.67 -44.05
C LEU A 234 81.45 17.86 -44.31
N LYS A 235 81.28 17.33 -45.52
CA LYS A 235 80.18 16.41 -45.87
C LYS A 235 80.17 15.18 -44.97
N TYR A 236 81.32 14.52 -44.80
CA TYR A 236 81.45 13.37 -43.90
C TYR A 236 81.07 13.71 -42.45
N CYS A 237 81.51 14.86 -41.94
CA CYS A 237 81.15 15.33 -40.60
C CYS A 237 79.63 15.58 -40.45
N MET A 238 79.01 16.16 -41.47
CA MET A 238 77.57 16.42 -41.51
C MET A 238 76.77 15.12 -41.60
N GLU A 239 77.16 14.18 -42.47
CA GLU A 239 76.55 12.86 -42.59
C GLU A 239 76.65 12.06 -41.28
N GLU A 240 77.79 12.11 -40.59
CA GLU A 240 77.93 11.46 -39.28
C GLU A 240 77.04 12.10 -38.21
N ARG A 241 76.83 13.42 -38.26
CA ARG A 241 75.89 14.12 -37.38
C ARG A 241 74.45 13.71 -37.68
N GLU A 242 74.10 13.59 -38.95
CA GLU A 242 72.79 13.12 -39.41
C GLU A 242 72.54 11.67 -39.00
N ARG A 243 73.50 10.76 -39.22
CA ARG A 243 73.40 9.37 -38.74
C ARG A 243 73.23 9.27 -37.23
N LYS A 244 73.91 10.12 -36.45
CA LYS A 244 73.73 10.17 -34.99
C LYS A 244 72.34 10.70 -34.62
N SER A 245 71.85 11.72 -35.30
CA SER A 245 70.50 12.26 -35.14
C SER A 245 69.43 11.20 -35.45
N GLU A 246 69.57 10.48 -36.56
CA GLU A 246 68.67 9.40 -36.97
C GLU A 246 68.61 8.27 -35.93
N ARG A 247 69.77 7.81 -35.43
CA ARG A 247 69.81 6.79 -34.37
C ARG A 247 69.12 7.24 -33.08
N LEU A 248 69.24 8.53 -32.72
CA LEU A 248 68.57 9.09 -31.54
C LEU A 248 67.06 9.17 -31.74
N LEU A 249 66.61 9.62 -32.92
CA LEU A 249 65.19 9.65 -33.29
C LEU A 249 64.59 8.24 -33.27
N GLU A 250 65.27 7.27 -33.88
CA GLU A 250 64.83 5.89 -33.90
C GLU A 250 64.73 5.30 -32.48
N LYS A 251 65.70 5.59 -31.61
CA LYS A 251 65.63 5.19 -30.19
C LYS A 251 64.44 5.83 -29.47
N ASN A 252 64.18 7.12 -29.71
CA ASN A 252 63.04 7.84 -29.13
C ASN A 252 61.70 7.27 -29.62
N GLU A 253 61.59 6.96 -30.91
CA GLU A 253 60.39 6.31 -31.46
C GLU A 253 60.16 4.91 -30.89
N ARG A 254 61.22 4.10 -30.76
CA ARG A 254 61.13 2.77 -30.11
C ARG A 254 60.66 2.89 -28.66
N GLU A 255 61.17 3.88 -27.92
CA GLU A 255 60.75 4.15 -26.54
C GLU A 255 59.31 4.65 -26.45
N ARG A 256 58.89 5.58 -27.32
CA ARG A 256 57.48 6.02 -27.42
C ARG A 256 56.54 4.85 -27.71
N ARG A 257 56.90 3.97 -28.67
CA ARG A 257 56.12 2.76 -28.98
C ARG A 257 56.03 1.81 -27.78
N ARG A 258 57.13 1.64 -27.02
CA ARG A 258 57.14 0.85 -25.79
C ARG A 258 56.23 1.46 -24.71
N ASN A 259 56.32 2.77 -24.50
CA ASN A 259 55.50 3.47 -23.52
C ASN A 259 54.01 3.41 -23.87
N LEU A 260 53.65 3.52 -25.15
CA LEU A 260 52.28 3.33 -25.62
C LEU A 260 51.75 1.92 -25.34
N ARG A 261 52.55 0.88 -25.60
CA ARG A 261 52.18 -0.51 -25.27
C ARG A 261 51.97 -0.71 -23.77
N ASN A 262 52.93 -0.26 -22.95
CA ASN A 262 52.82 -0.35 -21.49
C ASN A 262 51.59 0.41 -20.95
N ALA A 263 51.32 1.61 -21.48
CA ALA A 263 50.15 2.40 -21.09
C ALA A 263 48.83 1.71 -21.49
N HIS A 264 48.78 1.07 -22.65
CA HIS A 264 47.63 0.28 -23.08
C HIS A 264 47.41 -0.92 -22.14
N GLU A 265 48.46 -1.68 -21.85
CA GLU A 265 48.40 -2.83 -20.93
C GLU A 265 48.00 -2.42 -19.50
N GLU A 266 48.45 -1.27 -19.03
CA GLU A 266 48.05 -0.74 -17.73
C GLU A 266 46.57 -0.31 -17.71
N ARG A 267 46.08 0.35 -18.77
CA ARG A 267 44.66 0.68 -18.91
C ARG A 267 43.79 -0.58 -18.93
N GLU A 268 44.19 -1.59 -19.68
CA GLU A 268 43.53 -2.89 -19.73
C GLU A 268 43.48 -3.57 -18.36
N ARG A 269 44.59 -3.59 -17.62
CA ARG A 269 44.63 -4.14 -16.26
C ARG A 269 43.68 -3.38 -15.32
N ARG A 270 43.69 -2.05 -15.35
CA ARG A 270 42.79 -1.23 -14.53
C ARG A 270 41.32 -1.48 -14.89
N LEU A 271 41.01 -1.65 -16.17
CA LEU A 271 39.65 -1.97 -16.63
C LEU A 271 39.20 -3.34 -16.11
N ARG A 272 40.06 -4.37 -16.18
CA ARG A 272 39.76 -5.71 -15.65
C ARG A 272 39.52 -5.67 -14.14
N GLN A 273 40.37 -5.01 -13.38
CA GLN A 273 40.18 -4.84 -11.93
C GLN A 273 38.88 -4.10 -11.60
N ALA A 274 38.53 -3.06 -12.37
CA ALA A 274 37.27 -2.35 -12.18
C ALA A 274 36.05 -3.24 -12.49
N GLN A 275 36.13 -4.08 -13.52
CA GLN A 275 35.09 -5.05 -13.85
C GLN A 275 34.95 -6.14 -12.78
N GLU A 276 36.05 -6.66 -12.24
CA GLU A 276 36.04 -7.64 -11.15
C GLU A 276 35.39 -7.07 -9.90
N ARG A 277 35.81 -5.87 -9.46
CA ARG A 277 35.18 -5.18 -8.32
C ARG A 277 33.69 -4.95 -8.55
N ARG A 278 33.28 -4.59 -9.77
CA ARG A 278 31.87 -4.44 -10.12
C ARG A 278 31.11 -5.76 -9.99
N ARG A 279 31.69 -6.87 -10.47
CA ARG A 279 31.10 -8.21 -10.34
C ARG A 279 30.99 -8.66 -8.88
N GLU A 280 32.00 -8.36 -8.07
CA GLU A 280 31.97 -8.65 -6.63
C GLU A 280 30.86 -7.87 -5.93
N LEU A 281 30.74 -6.57 -6.21
CA LEU A 281 29.65 -5.74 -5.68
C LEU A 281 28.27 -6.25 -6.13
N GLU A 282 28.14 -6.65 -7.39
CA GLU A 282 26.90 -7.21 -7.91
C GLU A 282 26.52 -8.52 -7.20
N LYS A 283 27.50 -9.41 -6.96
CA LYS A 283 27.29 -10.63 -6.16
C LYS A 283 26.85 -10.32 -4.74
N MET A 284 27.50 -9.36 -4.08
CA MET A 284 27.15 -8.93 -2.71
C MET A 284 25.75 -8.29 -2.63
N LEU A 285 25.36 -7.50 -3.63
CA LEU A 285 24.02 -6.95 -3.70
C LEU A 285 22.97 -8.04 -3.91
N GLU A 286 23.30 -9.06 -4.70
CA GLU A 286 22.39 -10.17 -4.96
C GLU A 286 22.22 -11.09 -3.75
N THR A 287 23.28 -11.32 -2.96
CA THR A 287 23.15 -12.04 -1.69
C THR A 287 22.30 -11.25 -0.70
N TYR A 288 22.55 -9.95 -0.56
CA TYR A 288 21.76 -9.10 0.33
C TYR A 288 20.27 -9.04 -0.06
N ARG A 289 19.97 -9.02 -1.36
CA ARG A 289 18.59 -9.09 -1.86
C ARG A 289 17.92 -10.42 -1.50
N ARG A 290 18.63 -11.54 -1.66
CA ARG A 290 18.12 -12.87 -1.28
C ARG A 290 17.86 -12.97 0.21
N GLU A 291 18.81 -12.56 1.05
CA GLU A 291 18.63 -12.54 2.51
C GLU A 291 17.42 -11.69 2.93
N LEU A 292 17.21 -10.54 2.28
CA LEU A 292 16.05 -9.69 2.55
C LEU A 292 14.73 -10.36 2.12
N GLN A 293 14.73 -11.10 1.01
CA GLN A 293 13.58 -11.87 0.58
C GLN A 293 13.27 -13.01 1.55
N GLU A 294 14.28 -13.79 1.94
CA GLU A 294 14.14 -14.88 2.92
C GLU A 294 13.62 -14.36 4.27
N ALA A 295 14.14 -13.23 4.76
CA ALA A 295 13.64 -12.61 5.99
C ALA A 295 12.15 -12.19 5.87
N ARG A 296 11.71 -11.69 4.71
CA ARG A 296 10.30 -11.38 4.44
C ARG A 296 9.45 -12.65 4.39
N GLU A 297 9.94 -13.71 3.77
CA GLU A 297 9.24 -14.99 3.71
C GLU A 297 9.07 -15.61 5.10
N ILE A 298 10.13 -15.62 5.91
CA ILE A 298 10.09 -16.09 7.30
C ILE A 298 9.09 -15.29 8.13
N THR A 299 9.08 -13.97 8.00
CA THR A 299 8.12 -13.13 8.74
C THR A 299 6.69 -13.38 8.28
N HIS A 300 6.45 -13.56 6.99
CA HIS A 300 5.14 -13.96 6.46
C HIS A 300 4.70 -15.35 6.93
N GLN A 301 5.60 -16.33 6.93
CA GLN A 301 5.33 -17.68 7.42
C GLN A 301 4.94 -17.66 8.90
N ARG A 302 5.74 -17.00 9.74
CA ARG A 302 5.43 -16.83 11.17
C ARG A 302 4.11 -16.12 11.39
N ALA A 303 3.78 -15.12 10.58
CA ALA A 303 2.49 -14.44 10.65
C ALA A 303 1.32 -15.38 10.30
N ARG A 304 1.48 -16.23 9.28
CA ARG A 304 0.49 -17.26 8.89
C ARG A 304 0.30 -18.30 9.99
N GLU A 305 1.38 -18.84 10.55
CA GLU A 305 1.33 -19.79 11.66
C GLU A 305 0.62 -19.20 12.88
N ARG A 306 0.96 -17.96 13.26
CA ARG A 306 0.26 -17.25 14.36
C ARG A 306 -1.21 -16.99 14.06
N ALA A 307 -1.57 -16.72 12.80
CA ALA A 307 -2.97 -16.57 12.41
C ALA A 307 -3.71 -17.90 12.50
N TYR A 308 -3.09 -18.99 12.05
CA TYR A 308 -3.63 -20.34 12.14
C TYR A 308 -3.85 -20.78 13.59
N LEU A 309 -2.85 -20.60 14.47
CA LEU A 309 -2.97 -20.93 15.89
C LEU A 309 -4.09 -20.13 16.56
N ARG A 310 -4.16 -18.82 16.32
CA ARG A 310 -5.26 -17.98 16.85
C ARG A 310 -6.63 -18.45 16.37
N SER A 311 -6.76 -18.78 15.08
CA SER A 311 -8.00 -19.32 14.54
C SER A 311 -8.36 -20.64 15.19
N SER A 312 -7.40 -21.54 15.40
CA SER A 312 -7.63 -22.84 16.05
C SER A 312 -8.05 -22.69 17.51
N GLU A 313 -7.38 -21.81 18.26
CA GLU A 313 -7.72 -21.48 19.65
C GLU A 313 -9.13 -20.88 19.75
N GLU A 314 -9.50 -19.99 18.81
CA GLU A 314 -10.84 -19.41 18.77
C GLU A 314 -11.92 -20.46 18.49
N GLN A 315 -11.65 -21.41 17.60
CA GLN A 315 -12.57 -22.54 17.35
C GLN A 315 -12.73 -23.40 18.61
N LEU A 316 -11.63 -23.70 19.32
CA LEU A 316 -11.70 -24.46 20.56
C LEU A 316 -12.50 -23.72 21.65
N ARG A 317 -12.30 -22.40 21.79
CA ARG A 317 -13.09 -21.56 22.70
C ARG A 317 -14.58 -21.59 22.36
N LYS A 318 -14.93 -21.46 21.06
CA LYS A 318 -16.34 -21.56 20.62
C LYS A 318 -16.97 -22.91 20.96
N VAL A 319 -16.22 -24.00 20.82
CA VAL A 319 -16.69 -25.33 21.21
C VAL A 319 -16.88 -25.43 22.72
N GLN A 320 -15.94 -24.94 23.52
CA GLN A 320 -16.05 -24.91 24.99
C GLN A 320 -17.25 -24.06 25.45
N ASP A 321 -17.41 -22.85 24.91
CA ASP A 321 -18.53 -21.96 25.22
C ASP A 321 -19.87 -22.62 24.87
N ARG A 322 -19.94 -23.33 23.74
CA ARG A 322 -21.13 -24.11 23.36
C ARG A 322 -21.41 -25.23 24.35
N GLN A 323 -20.40 -26.00 24.75
CA GLN A 323 -20.54 -27.06 25.74
C GLN A 323 -21.03 -26.52 27.08
N GLN A 324 -20.48 -25.40 27.55
CA GLN A 324 -20.92 -24.74 28.78
C GLN A 324 -22.37 -24.25 28.68
N ARG A 325 -22.75 -23.63 27.56
CA ARG A 325 -24.15 -23.22 27.32
C ARG A 325 -25.09 -24.42 27.32
N GLU A 326 -24.72 -25.51 26.66
CA GLU A 326 -25.52 -26.74 26.65
C GLU A 326 -25.64 -27.35 28.05
N GLN A 327 -24.58 -27.33 28.87
CA GLN A 327 -24.63 -27.76 30.27
C GLN A 327 -25.59 -26.88 31.09
N HIS A 328 -25.47 -25.56 30.98
CA HIS A 328 -26.34 -24.63 31.69
C HIS A 328 -27.82 -24.78 31.27
N ILE A 329 -28.07 -25.00 29.97
CA ILE A 329 -29.42 -25.29 29.47
C ILE A 329 -29.95 -26.60 30.06
N ARG A 330 -29.13 -27.65 30.13
CA ARG A 330 -29.51 -28.94 30.73
C ARG A 330 -29.82 -28.81 32.22
N GLU A 331 -29.01 -28.07 32.97
CA GLU A 331 -29.25 -27.80 34.40
C GLU A 331 -30.53 -27.00 34.61
N ASN A 332 -30.72 -25.92 33.86
CA ASN A 332 -31.97 -25.15 33.88
C ASN A 332 -33.19 -26.02 33.56
N ALA A 333 -33.09 -26.91 32.57
CA ALA A 333 -34.17 -27.83 32.22
C ALA A 333 -34.52 -28.78 33.38
N LYS A 334 -33.53 -29.30 34.11
CA LYS A 334 -33.76 -30.12 35.31
C LYS A 334 -34.47 -29.34 36.41
N ILE A 335 -34.05 -28.09 36.66
CA ILE A 335 -34.71 -27.23 37.66
C ILE A 335 -36.16 -26.96 37.27
N ILE A 336 -36.44 -26.69 35.99
CA ILE A 336 -37.79 -26.48 35.49
C ILE A 336 -38.63 -27.76 35.66
N GLN A 337 -38.09 -28.94 35.33
CA GLN A 337 -38.77 -30.21 35.53
C GLN A 337 -39.11 -30.47 37.00
N GLN A 338 -38.15 -30.26 37.92
CA GLN A 338 -38.38 -30.41 39.35
C GLN A 338 -39.50 -29.50 39.85
N ARG A 339 -39.50 -28.23 39.44
CA ARG A 339 -40.58 -27.28 39.78
C ARG A 339 -41.94 -27.72 39.21
N GLN A 340 -41.95 -28.27 37.99
CA GLN A 340 -43.18 -28.81 37.40
C GLN A 340 -43.70 -30.03 38.15
N GLU A 341 -42.83 -30.94 38.59
CA GLU A 341 -43.20 -32.09 39.40
C GLU A 341 -43.70 -31.68 40.79
N GLU A 342 -43.03 -30.73 41.44
CA GLU A 342 -43.47 -30.14 42.72
C GLU A 342 -44.85 -29.51 42.58
N TRP A 343 -45.06 -28.71 41.53
CA TRP A 343 -46.36 -28.11 41.25
C TRP A 343 -47.45 -29.14 41.00
N ARG A 344 -47.13 -30.21 40.25
CA ARG A 344 -48.03 -31.34 40.01
C ARG A 344 -48.40 -32.05 41.32
N ARG A 345 -47.41 -32.38 42.15
CA ARG A 345 -47.65 -33.02 43.46
C ARG A 345 -48.48 -32.15 44.38
N ALA A 346 -48.22 -30.84 44.40
CA ALA A 346 -49.00 -29.89 45.19
C ALA A 346 -50.46 -29.80 44.70
N ALA A 347 -50.67 -29.82 43.39
CA ALA A 347 -52.01 -29.85 42.80
C ALA A 347 -52.76 -31.16 43.14
N GLU A 348 -52.09 -32.32 43.05
CA GLU A 348 -52.64 -33.62 43.44
C GLU A 348 -52.99 -33.65 44.94
N ALA A 349 -52.12 -33.13 45.81
CA ALA A 349 -52.39 -33.03 47.25
C ALA A 349 -53.59 -32.14 47.55
N MET A 350 -53.71 -30.99 46.87
CA MET A 350 -54.87 -30.10 46.97
C MET A 350 -56.16 -30.78 46.51
N GLN A 351 -56.09 -31.55 45.42
CA GLN A 351 -57.23 -32.31 44.93
C GLN A 351 -57.66 -33.37 45.95
N LYS A 352 -56.70 -34.12 46.49
CA LYS A 352 -56.95 -35.13 47.52
C LYS A 352 -57.57 -34.53 48.78
N GLN A 353 -57.09 -33.37 49.23
CA GLN A 353 -57.70 -32.67 50.38
C GLN A 353 -59.15 -32.28 50.11
N LYS A 354 -59.48 -31.83 48.89
CA LYS A 354 -60.87 -31.53 48.50
C LYS A 354 -61.73 -32.78 48.49
N GLU A 355 -61.22 -33.89 47.95
CA GLU A 355 -61.91 -35.19 47.93
C GLU A 355 -62.16 -35.70 49.36
N GLU A 356 -61.15 -35.67 50.23
CA GLU A 356 -61.29 -36.02 51.65
C GLU A 356 -62.32 -35.13 52.36
N HIS A 357 -62.36 -33.83 52.06
CA HIS A 357 -63.34 -32.92 52.63
C HIS A 357 -64.77 -33.24 52.16
N VAL A 358 -64.95 -33.50 50.86
CA VAL A 358 -66.24 -33.92 50.29
C VAL A 358 -66.66 -35.26 50.90
N GLN A 359 -65.74 -36.21 51.04
CA GLN A 359 -66.02 -37.52 51.62
C GLN A 359 -66.51 -37.40 53.07
N LYS A 360 -65.81 -36.63 53.90
CA LYS A 360 -66.25 -36.33 55.28
C LYS A 360 -67.62 -35.68 55.32
N PHE A 361 -67.88 -34.72 54.45
CA PHE A 361 -69.20 -34.08 54.36
C PHE A 361 -70.31 -35.07 53.98
N LEU A 362 -70.03 -36.00 53.06
CA LEU A 362 -70.98 -37.06 52.70
C LEU A 362 -71.22 -38.03 53.86
N GLU A 363 -70.17 -38.42 54.58
CA GLU A 363 -70.27 -39.29 55.77
C GLU A 363 -71.08 -38.63 56.88
N GLU A 364 -70.82 -37.36 57.20
CA GLU A 364 -71.60 -36.59 58.18
C GLU A 364 -73.07 -36.45 57.76
N ARG A 365 -73.33 -36.25 56.46
CA ARG A 365 -74.69 -36.18 55.92
C ARG A 365 -75.41 -37.52 56.05
N GLU A 366 -74.77 -38.63 55.70
CA GLU A 366 -75.35 -39.97 55.83
C GLU A 366 -75.61 -40.33 57.30
N ALA A 367 -74.69 -39.98 58.20
CA ALA A 367 -74.86 -40.18 59.64
C ALA A 367 -76.10 -39.43 60.16
N LYS A 368 -76.29 -38.16 59.79
CA LYS A 368 -77.50 -37.38 60.15
C LYS A 368 -78.77 -37.97 59.55
N ILE A 369 -78.73 -38.45 58.31
CA ILE A 369 -79.85 -39.15 57.69
C ILE A 369 -80.18 -40.42 58.50
N GLN A 370 -79.17 -41.16 58.92
CA GLN A 370 -79.34 -42.39 59.71
C GLN A 370 -79.89 -42.10 61.10
N GLU A 371 -79.42 -41.05 61.78
CA GLU A 371 -80.00 -40.58 63.04
C GLU A 371 -81.47 -40.20 62.88
N SER A 372 -81.82 -39.47 61.82
CA SER A 372 -83.21 -39.12 61.50
C SER A 372 -84.07 -40.37 61.24
N ARG A 373 -83.56 -41.36 60.51
CA ARG A 373 -84.23 -42.65 60.28
C ARG A 373 -84.45 -43.41 61.59
N ASN A 374 -83.43 -43.52 62.43
CA ASN A 374 -83.52 -44.20 63.72
C ASN A 374 -84.55 -43.52 64.65
N LEU A 375 -84.56 -42.18 64.69
CA LEU A 375 -85.54 -41.41 65.44
C LEU A 375 -86.96 -41.63 64.92
N ALA A 376 -87.14 -41.64 63.59
CA ALA A 376 -88.43 -41.92 62.98
C ALA A 376 -88.93 -43.34 63.33
N GLN A 377 -88.04 -44.33 63.29
CA GLN A 377 -88.35 -45.71 63.69
C GLN A 377 -88.70 -45.81 65.19
N ALA A 378 -87.96 -45.14 66.08
CA ALA A 378 -88.26 -45.11 67.51
C ALA A 378 -89.61 -44.44 67.78
N ALA A 379 -89.92 -43.34 67.08
CA ALA A 379 -91.22 -42.69 67.17
C ALA A 379 -92.36 -43.58 66.65
N GLU A 380 -92.14 -44.35 65.59
CA GLU A 380 -93.11 -45.32 65.08
C GLU A 380 -93.34 -46.48 66.06
N GLN A 381 -92.28 -47.01 66.67
CA GLN A 381 -92.38 -48.02 67.73
C GLN A 381 -93.19 -47.50 68.92
N LEU A 382 -92.92 -46.28 69.38
CA LEU A 382 -93.68 -45.66 70.46
C LEU A 382 -95.16 -45.48 70.08
N ARG A 383 -95.47 -45.07 68.84
CA ARG A 383 -96.85 -45.00 68.36
C ARG A 383 -97.51 -46.37 68.33
N ALA A 384 -96.82 -47.41 67.87
CA ALA A 384 -97.33 -48.77 67.84
C ALA A 384 -97.55 -49.34 69.25
N GLU A 385 -96.66 -49.01 70.20
CA GLU A 385 -96.79 -49.36 71.61
C GLU A 385 -97.96 -48.63 72.26
N MET A 386 -98.09 -47.32 72.05
CA MET A 386 -99.27 -46.55 72.47
C MET A 386 -100.54 -47.17 71.88
N GLN A 387 -100.57 -47.47 70.59
CA GLN A 387 -101.70 -48.17 69.98
C GLN A 387 -101.98 -49.51 70.65
N ARG A 388 -100.96 -50.30 71.01
CA ARG A 388 -101.15 -51.55 71.79
C ARG A 388 -101.73 -51.31 73.17
N VAL A 389 -101.20 -50.35 73.93
CA VAL A 389 -101.66 -50.01 75.28
C VAL A 389 -103.10 -49.48 75.25
N TYR A 390 -103.42 -48.60 74.30
CA TYR A 390 -104.80 -48.12 74.12
C TYR A 390 -105.72 -49.19 73.51
N ASN A 391 -105.23 -50.14 72.72
CA ASN A 391 -106.02 -51.29 72.23
C ASN A 391 -106.24 -52.38 73.29
N LEU A 392 -105.46 -52.41 74.37
CA LEU A 392 -105.74 -53.23 75.55
C LEU A 392 -106.99 -52.75 76.29
N ASP A 393 -107.29 -51.46 76.19
CA ASP A 393 -108.47 -50.80 76.77
C ASP A 393 -109.38 -50.18 75.68
N SER A 394 -109.38 -50.79 74.49
CA SER A 394 -110.11 -50.34 73.30
C SER A 394 -111.59 -50.14 73.62
N PHE A 395 -112.18 -49.10 73.05
CA PHE A 395 -113.63 -48.88 73.05
C PHE A 395 -114.38 -50.16 72.64
N ASP A 396 -113.85 -50.95 71.71
CA ASP A 396 -114.46 -52.23 71.31
C ASP A 396 -114.41 -53.30 72.40
N LYS A 397 -113.35 -53.34 73.22
CA LYS A 397 -113.28 -54.25 74.38
C LYS A 397 -114.19 -53.79 75.51
N LYS A 398 -114.31 -52.46 75.74
CA LYS A 398 -115.29 -51.90 76.68
C LYS A 398 -116.72 -52.12 76.20
N ALA A 399 -116.97 -52.00 74.90
CA ALA A 399 -118.26 -52.30 74.28
C ALA A 399 -118.58 -53.81 74.34
N GLN A 400 -117.61 -54.70 74.12
CA GLN A 400 -117.77 -56.14 74.31
C GLN A 400 -117.96 -56.52 75.79
N HIS A 401 -117.28 -55.85 76.72
CA HIS A 401 -117.49 -56.05 78.16
C HIS A 401 -118.90 -55.58 78.57
N VAL A 402 -119.37 -54.43 78.08
CA VAL A 402 -120.75 -53.96 78.30
C VAL A 402 -121.77 -54.90 77.64
N ALA A 403 -121.49 -55.41 76.44
CA ALA A 403 -122.34 -56.41 75.77
C ALA A 403 -122.39 -57.73 76.56
N LEU A 404 -121.27 -58.23 77.06
CA LEU A 404 -121.20 -59.40 77.95
C LEU A 404 -121.90 -59.17 79.29
N VAL A 405 -121.77 -57.98 79.89
CA VAL A 405 -122.50 -57.60 81.12
C VAL A 405 -124.01 -57.57 80.88
N ASN A 406 -124.46 -57.15 79.70
CA ASN A 406 -125.85 -57.19 79.28
C ASN A 406 -126.33 -58.63 78.96
N GLU A 407 -125.51 -59.47 78.32
CA GLU A 407 -125.85 -60.87 78.02
C GLU A 407 -125.85 -61.78 79.26
N LEU A 408 -125.01 -61.49 80.25
CA LEU A 408 -124.96 -62.20 81.54
C LEU A 408 -125.97 -61.64 82.57
N GLY A 409 -126.77 -60.63 82.21
CA GLY A 409 -127.85 -60.10 83.05
C GLY A 409 -127.39 -59.40 84.34
N LEU A 410 -126.14 -58.91 84.37
CA LEU A 410 -125.55 -58.26 85.55
C LEU A 410 -125.52 -56.72 85.45
N GLY A 411 -125.96 -56.15 84.33
CA GLY A 411 -126.20 -54.72 84.16
C GLY A 411 -127.69 -54.42 84.24
N GLY A 412 -128.21 -54.26 85.47
CA GLY A 412 -129.40 -53.42 85.64
C GLY A 412 -130.73 -54.08 86.01
N ALA A 413 -130.77 -54.73 87.17
CA ALA A 413 -131.66 -54.29 88.25
C ALA A 413 -130.71 -53.92 89.40
N SER A 414 -130.31 -52.67 89.63
CA SER A 414 -130.89 -51.35 89.32
C SER A 414 -130.36 -50.75 88.02
N THR A 415 -131.30 -50.21 87.25
CA THR A 415 -131.57 -50.59 85.86
C THR A 415 -130.69 -49.98 84.80
#